data_AF-A0A0A9WWF8-F1
#
_entry.id   AF-A0A0A9WWF8-F1
#
_cell.length_a   1.000
_cell.length_b   1.000
_cell.length_c   1.000
_cell.angle_alpha   90.00
_cell.angle_beta   90.00
_cell.angle_gamma   90.00
#
_symmetry.space_group_name_H-M   'P 1'
#
loop_
_entity.id
_entity.type
_entity.pdbx_description
1 polymer ?
#
loop_
_entity_poly.entity_id
_entity_poly.type
_entity_poly.pdbx_seq_one_letter_code
_entity_poly.pdbx_strand_id
1 'polypeptide(L)'
;VLLRPTFCPCCDAAVVTDDHYIKCDGFCGKLIHTQCSGLPDEDLQFLAVLSPKVKWFCVTCDKKLKSIELTGDHLCDCAPMVSTIATEVLNITNILAALEKRIS
;
A
#
# COMPACT_ATOMS: atom_id res chain seq x y z
N VAL A 1 1.51 21.79 -25.57
CA VAL A 1 1.87 20.37 -25.40
C VAL A 1 0.65 19.55 -25.78
N LEU A 2 0.66 18.89 -26.94
CA LEU A 2 -0.43 17.97 -27.29
C LEU A 2 -0.32 16.75 -26.37
N LEU A 3 -1.14 16.71 -25.33
CA LEU A 3 -1.27 15.54 -24.47
C LEU A 3 -1.67 14.37 -25.36
N ARG A 4 -0.88 13.29 -25.36
CA ARG A 4 -1.27 12.06 -26.06
C ARG A 4 -2.63 11.63 -25.50
N PRO A 5 -3.61 11.32 -26.37
CA PRO A 5 -4.90 10.80 -25.91
C PRO A 5 -4.65 9.55 -25.08
N THR A 6 -5.19 9.55 -23.87
CA THR A 6 -5.14 8.38 -22.99
C THR A 6 -6.38 7.56 -23.26
N PHE A 7 -6.21 6.26 -23.53
CA PHE A 7 -7.33 5.37 -23.83
C PHE A 7 -7.65 4.48 -22.64
N CYS A 8 -8.94 4.27 -22.40
CA CYS A 8 -9.42 3.36 -21.39
C CYS A 8 -9.09 1.92 -21.80
N PRO A 9 -8.36 1.14 -21.00
CA PRO A 9 -7.96 -0.21 -21.35
C PRO A 9 -9.11 -1.24 -21.36
N CYS A 10 -10.32 -0.83 -20.96
CA CYS A 10 -11.48 -1.72 -20.89
C CYS A 10 -12.41 -1.60 -22.10
N CYS A 11 -12.51 -0.42 -22.71
CA CYS A 11 -13.41 -0.14 -23.84
C CYS A 11 -12.71 0.46 -25.06
N ASP A 12 -11.39 0.68 -24.98
CA ASP A 12 -10.55 1.31 -26.01
C ASP A 12 -11.00 2.72 -26.45
N ALA A 13 -11.96 3.33 -25.74
CA ALA A 13 -12.38 4.71 -25.95
C ALA A 13 -11.38 5.69 -25.32
N ALA A 14 -11.25 6.87 -25.92
CA ALA A 14 -10.45 7.95 -25.34
C ALA A 14 -11.06 8.39 -24.02
N VAL A 15 -10.21 8.61 -23.01
CA VAL A 15 -10.58 9.27 -21.75
C VAL A 15 -10.35 10.76 -21.96
N VAL A 16 -11.43 11.53 -22.06
CA VAL A 16 -11.37 12.99 -22.16
C VAL A 16 -11.39 13.63 -20.77
N THR A 17 -10.95 14.89 -20.68
CA THR A 17 -10.85 15.61 -19.38
C THR A 17 -12.18 15.75 -18.64
N ASP A 18 -13.30 15.70 -19.36
CA ASP A 18 -14.64 15.85 -18.80
C ASP A 18 -15.29 14.49 -18.45
N ASP A 19 -14.62 13.38 -18.75
CA ASP A 19 -15.11 12.05 -18.38
C ASP A 19 -14.96 11.81 -16.88
N HIS A 20 -15.88 11.03 -16.32
CA HIS A 20 -15.65 10.42 -15.00
C HIS A 20 -14.66 9.27 -15.18
N TYR A 21 -13.44 9.46 -14.67
CA TYR A 21 -12.40 8.45 -14.69
C TYR A 21 -11.75 8.26 -13.32
N ILE A 22 -11.17 7.08 -13.14
CA ILE A 22 -10.29 6.75 -12.03
C ILE A 22 -8.90 6.42 -12.57
N LYS A 23 -7.88 6.89 -11.86
CA LYS A 23 -6.49 6.57 -12.17
C LYS A 23 -6.04 5.40 -11.33
N CYS A 24 -5.40 4.41 -11.96
CA CYS A 24 -4.71 3.35 -11.23
C CYS A 24 -3.48 3.91 -10.51
N ASP A 25 -3.41 3.75 -9.19
CA ASP A 25 -2.27 4.12 -8.33
C ASP A 25 -1.11 3.11 -8.42
N GLY A 26 -1.29 2.02 -9.16
CA GLY A 26 -0.24 1.05 -9.43
C GLY A 26 0.76 1.51 -10.49
N PHE A 27 1.70 0.62 -10.82
CA PHE A 27 2.79 0.89 -11.77
C PHE A 27 2.33 1.25 -13.20
N CYS A 28 1.08 0.98 -13.58
CA CYS A 28 0.61 1.26 -14.93
C CYS A 28 0.13 2.70 -15.15
N GLY A 29 -0.28 3.41 -14.10
CA GLY A 29 -0.77 4.80 -14.18
C GLY A 29 -1.95 5.04 -15.11
N LYS A 30 -2.64 4.00 -15.58
CA LYS A 30 -3.71 4.09 -16.59
C LYS A 30 -4.95 4.79 -16.04
N LEU A 31 -5.63 5.54 -16.90
CA LEU A 31 -6.95 6.09 -16.65
C LEU A 31 -8.02 5.12 -17.16
N ILE A 32 -9.05 4.90 -16.36
CA ILE A 32 -10.15 3.98 -16.65
C ILE A 32 -11.44 4.74 -16.40
N HIS A 33 -12.38 4.71 -17.34
CA HIS A 33 -13.73 5.25 -17.11
C HIS A 33 -14.33 4.58 -15.87
N THR A 34 -14.97 5.35 -14.99
CA THR A 34 -15.55 4.80 -13.75
C THR A 34 -16.54 3.68 -14.05
N GLN A 35 -17.36 3.82 -15.10
CA GLN A 35 -18.28 2.80 -15.60
C GLN A 35 -17.59 1.52 -16.09
N CYS A 36 -16.36 1.64 -16.59
CA CYS A 36 -15.55 0.52 -17.05
C CYS A 36 -14.70 -0.12 -15.95
N SER A 37 -14.64 0.50 -14.76
CA SER A 37 -13.84 0.01 -13.63
C SER A 37 -14.46 -1.23 -12.97
N GLY A 38 -15.77 -1.42 -13.14
CA GLY A 38 -16.55 -2.47 -12.45
C GLY A 38 -16.81 -2.17 -10.97
N LEU A 39 -16.48 -0.97 -10.49
CA LEU A 39 -16.81 -0.53 -9.14
C LEU A 39 -18.26 -0.04 -9.06
N PRO A 40 -18.99 -0.33 -7.97
CA PRO A 40 -20.28 0.28 -7.70
C PRO A 40 -20.11 1.78 -7.40
N ASP A 41 -21.18 2.55 -7.64
CA ASP A 41 -21.16 4.00 -7.45
C ASP A 41 -20.83 4.43 -6.01
N GLU A 42 -21.22 3.63 -5.02
CA GLU A 42 -20.89 3.85 -3.61
C GLU A 42 -19.38 3.83 -3.38
N ASP A 43 -18.67 2.84 -3.92
CA ASP A 43 -17.21 2.71 -3.80
C ASP A 43 -16.49 3.86 -4.53
N LEU A 44 -17.03 4.29 -5.68
CA LEU A 44 -16.50 5.43 -6.42
C LEU A 44 -16.64 6.74 -5.61
N GLN A 45 -17.75 6.93 -4.92
CA GLN A 45 -17.93 8.07 -4.01
C GLN A 45 -16.97 8.00 -2.82
N PHE A 46 -16.81 6.82 -2.21
CA PHE A 46 -15.83 6.62 -1.13
C PHE A 46 -14.41 6.95 -1.58
N LEU A 47 -14.02 6.50 -2.77
CA LEU A 47 -12.71 6.79 -3.34
C LEU A 47 -12.52 8.28 -3.64
N ALA A 48 -13.54 8.97 -4.14
CA ALA A 48 -13.46 10.41 -4.36
C ALA A 48 -13.16 11.18 -3.05
N VAL A 49 -13.84 10.80 -1.96
CA VAL A 49 -13.67 11.42 -0.63
C VAL A 49 -12.34 11.05 0.02
N LEU A 50 -11.89 9.81 -0.13
CA LEU A 50 -10.73 9.26 0.57
C LEU A 50 -9.48 9.14 -0.30
N SER A 51 -9.51 9.60 -1.55
CA SER A 51 -8.42 9.46 -2.54
C SER A 51 -7.00 9.84 -2.05
N PRO A 52 -6.78 10.77 -1.10
CA PRO A 52 -5.44 11.01 -0.57
C PRO A 52 -4.92 9.86 0.31
N LYS A 53 -5.83 9.08 0.92
CA LYS A 53 -5.55 8.05 1.93
C LYS A 53 -5.76 6.63 1.40
N VAL A 54 -6.62 6.47 0.41
CA VAL A 54 -6.98 5.16 -0.16
C VAL A 54 -6.48 5.09 -1.59
N LYS A 55 -5.79 4.00 -1.90
CA LYS A 55 -5.21 3.73 -3.21
C LYS A 55 -6.08 2.72 -3.96
N TRP A 56 -6.28 2.97 -5.25
CA TRP A 56 -7.01 2.04 -6.10
C TRP A 56 -6.10 1.44 -7.17
N PHE A 57 -6.25 0.14 -7.39
CA PHE A 57 -5.46 -0.61 -8.37
C PHE A 57 -6.39 -1.27 -9.38
N CYS A 58 -6.07 -1.13 -10.67
CA CYS A 58 -6.74 -1.91 -11.69
C CYS A 58 -6.45 -3.41 -11.50
N VAL A 59 -7.31 -4.26 -12.02
CA VAL A 59 -7.23 -5.74 -11.89
C VAL A 59 -5.83 -6.29 -12.20
N THR A 60 -5.17 -5.76 -13.22
CA THR A 60 -3.82 -6.20 -13.60
C THR A 60 -2.78 -5.81 -12.55
N CYS A 61 -2.84 -4.59 -12.00
CA CYS A 61 -1.92 -4.15 -10.95
C CYS A 61 -2.17 -4.89 -9.64
N ASP A 62 -3.43 -5.09 -9.27
CA ASP A 62 -3.83 -5.86 -8.09
C ASP A 62 -3.27 -7.30 -8.14
N LYS A 63 -3.43 -7.99 -9.27
CA LYS A 63 -2.86 -9.34 -9.47
C LYS A 63 -1.35 -9.36 -9.33
N LYS A 64 -0.64 -8.38 -9.87
CA LYS A 64 0.82 -8.30 -9.74
C LYS A 64 1.25 -8.01 -8.30
N LEU A 65 0.56 -7.13 -7.59
CA LEU A 65 0.84 -6.84 -6.18
C LEU A 65 0.67 -8.11 -5.32
N LYS A 66 -0.44 -8.84 -5.49
CA LYS A 66 -0.68 -10.11 -4.79
C LYS A 66 0.36 -11.18 -5.15
N SER A 67 0.86 -11.19 -6.39
CA SER A 67 1.94 -12.12 -6.76
C SER A 67 3.27 -11.78 -6.08
N ILE A 68 3.54 -10.48 -5.84
CA ILE A 68 4.73 -10.04 -5.11
C ILE A 68 4.62 -10.44 -3.63
N GLU A 69 3.43 -10.34 -3.02
CA GLU A 69 3.20 -10.83 -1.65
C GLU A 69 3.44 -12.33 -1.50
N LEU A 70 3.15 -13.13 -2.53
CA LEU A 70 3.36 -14.58 -2.53
C LEU A 70 4.81 -15.00 -2.82
N THR A 71 5.57 -14.18 -3.55
CA THR A 71 7.03 -14.36 -3.73
C THR A 71 7.85 -13.63 -2.68
N GLY A 72 7.18 -12.85 -1.84
CA GLY A 72 7.76 -12.14 -0.72
C GLY A 72 8.05 -13.12 0.40
N ASP A 73 9.16 -13.82 0.27
CA ASP A 73 10.08 -13.99 1.39
C ASP A 73 10.42 -12.58 1.91
N HIS A 74 9.46 -11.94 2.59
CA HIS A 74 9.76 -10.93 3.58
C HIS A 74 10.45 -11.68 4.71
N LEU A 75 11.73 -12.01 4.49
CA LEU A 75 12.74 -11.91 5.51
C LEU A 75 12.71 -10.46 5.97
N CYS A 76 11.73 -10.11 6.82
CA CYS A 76 12.00 -9.10 7.81
C CYS A 76 13.22 -9.63 8.53
N ASP A 77 14.39 -9.05 8.26
CA ASP A 77 15.51 -9.19 9.17
C ASP A 77 15.13 -8.41 10.43
N CYS A 78 14.22 -9.00 11.19
CA CYS A 78 13.74 -8.55 12.47
C CYS A 78 14.78 -8.93 13.56
N ALA A 79 15.83 -9.70 13.22
CA ALA A 79 16.91 -10.07 14.11
C ALA A 79 17.60 -8.85 14.79
N PRO A 80 17.81 -7.70 14.13
CA PRO A 80 18.36 -6.51 14.77
C PRO A 80 17.41 -5.93 15.84
N MET A 81 16.09 -5.90 15.59
CA MET A 81 15.12 -5.43 16.59
C MET A 81 15.02 -6.41 17.77
N VAL A 82 14.99 -7.72 17.50
CA VAL A 82 14.97 -8.75 18.55
C VAL A 82 16.25 -8.70 19.40
N SER A 83 17.41 -8.53 18.78
CA SER A 83 18.70 -8.37 19.48
C SER A 83 18.73 -7.13 20.36
N THR A 84 18.18 -6.01 19.88
CA THR A 84 18.11 -4.77 20.65
C THR A 84 17.23 -4.95 21.89
N ILE A 85 16.03 -5.52 21.71
CA ILE A 85 15.11 -5.79 22.83
C ILE A 85 15.76 -6.74 23.86
N ALA A 86 16.40 -7.82 23.39
CA ALA A 86 17.06 -8.77 24.29
C ALA A 86 18.19 -8.14 25.11
N THR A 87 18.96 -7.24 24.49
CA THR A 87 20.05 -6.51 25.17
C THR A 87 19.51 -5.59 26.25
N GLU A 88 18.44 -4.84 25.95
CA GLU A 88 17.82 -3.93 26.94
C GLU A 88 17.20 -4.69 28.11
N VAL A 89 16.55 -5.84 27.86
CA VAL A 89 15.99 -6.69 28.92
C VAL A 89 17.10 -7.23 29.84
N LEU A 90 18.22 -7.67 29.28
CA LEU A 90 19.38 -8.12 30.07
C LEU A 90 19.96 -6.98 30.92
N ASN A 91 20.07 -5.77 30.36
CA ASN A 91 20.54 -4.61 31.10
C ASN A 91 19.62 -4.27 32.28
N ILE A 92 18.30 -4.26 32.07
CA ILE A 92 17.32 -4.01 33.14
C ILE A 92 17.44 -5.08 34.24
N THR A 93 17.55 -6.35 33.86
CA THR A 93 17.66 -7.47 34.81
C THR A 93 18.91 -7.35 35.69
N ASN A 94 20.04 -6.96 35.09
CA ASN A 94 21.29 -6.73 35.83
C ASN A 94 21.20 -5.55 36.78
N ILE A 95 20.53 -4.46 36.39
CA ILE A 95 20.31 -3.29 37.26
C ILE A 95 19.44 -3.68 38.47
N LEU A 96 18.35 -4.41 38.25
CA LEU A 96 17.46 -4.87 39.33
C LEU A 96 18.20 -5.77 40.33
N ALA A 97 18.97 -6.74 39.84
CA ALA A 97 19.77 -7.63 40.70
C ALA A 97 20.83 -6.87 41.52
N ALA A 98 21.41 -5.80 40.96
CA ALA A 98 22.36 -4.95 41.66
C ALA A 98 21.68 -4.07 42.73
N LEU A 99 20.44 -3.63 42.49
CA LEU A 99 19.65 -2.87 43.47
C LEU A 99 19.22 -3.74 44.65
N GLU A 100 18.75 -4.97 44.40
CA GLU A 100 18.37 -5.92 45.46
C GLU A 100 19.54 -6.22 46.42
N LYS A 101 20.76 -6.39 45.88
CA LYS A 101 21.97 -6.58 46.69
C LYS A 101 22.39 -5.38 47.54
N ARG A 102 21.88 -4.17 47.24
CA ARG A 102 22.20 -2.95 48.00
C ARG A 102 21.19 -2.65 49.10
N ILE A 103 20.02 -3.29 49.05
CA ILE A 103 18.91 -3.10 50.00
C ILE A 103 18.85 -4.27 51.00
N SER A 104 19.48 -5.41 50.67
CA SER A 104 19.84 -6.49 51.61
C SER A 104 21.08 -6.15 52.43
#